data_AF-A0A8T8I4M8-F1
#
_entry.id   AF-A0A8T8I4M8-F1
#
_cell.length_a   1.000
_cell.length_b   1.000
_cell.length_c   1.000
_cell.angle_alpha   90.00
_cell.angle_beta   90.00
_cell.angle_gamma   90.00
#
_symmetry.space_group_name_H-M   'P 1'
#
loop_
_entity.id
_entity.type
_entity.pdbx_description
1 polymer ?
#
loop_
_entity_poly.entity_id
_entity_poly.type
_entity_poly.pdbx_seq_one_letter_code
_entity_poly.pdbx_strand_id
1 'polypeptide(L)'
;VRDAWRQRELWGHLGWQDIKQRYRRSVIGPLWITISMGTTALALGLLYSTLLGQQISTYLPYVTVGFIVWNFILGVVTEGTEVFIVNEGVIKHLPAPVTVHVLRMVWRQVLFLVHNLLVYAIVLAVFFPTLASPYRMEGDTVAQPGLSWLVLLAIPAFALVMVNAVWVALLFGIISTRFRDIPPVIHSFIQLVFFMTPIVWHVGVLNKFTNGDGGWKVLIAEFNPIYHFLEIVRAPLLGQQQDWHHWV
;
A
#
# COMPACT_ATOMS: atom_id res chain seq x y z
N VAL A 1 7.93 -9.44 21.47
CA VAL A 1 8.46 -8.39 20.55
C VAL A 1 9.96 -8.13 20.75
N ARG A 2 10.42 -7.75 21.96
CA ARG A 2 11.85 -7.46 22.23
C ARG A 2 12.80 -8.60 21.82
N ASP A 3 12.45 -9.84 22.14
CA ASP A 3 13.30 -11.01 21.79
C ASP A 3 13.30 -11.29 20.28
N ALA A 4 12.19 -11.06 19.59
CA ALA A 4 12.12 -11.18 18.14
C ALA A 4 12.94 -10.09 17.43
N TRP A 5 13.01 -8.87 18.01
CA TRP A 5 13.85 -7.80 17.48
C TRP A 5 15.35 -8.10 17.60
N ARG A 6 15.76 -8.81 18.67
CA ARG A 6 17.14 -9.31 18.81
C ARG A 6 17.50 -10.31 17.70
N GLN A 7 16.51 -11.00 17.13
CA GLN A 7 16.67 -11.97 16.03
C GLN A 7 16.45 -11.34 14.64
N ARG A 8 16.81 -10.06 14.46
CA ARG A 8 16.61 -9.33 13.19
C ARG A 8 17.27 -9.95 11.97
N GLU A 9 18.45 -10.53 12.15
CA GLU A 9 19.16 -11.23 11.07
C GLU A 9 18.38 -12.48 10.63
N LEU A 10 17.76 -13.20 11.58
CA LEU A 10 16.98 -14.39 11.29
C LEU A 10 15.73 -14.06 10.48
N TRP A 11 14.84 -13.19 10.98
CA TRP A 11 13.60 -12.88 10.25
C TRP A 11 13.86 -12.10 8.96
N GLY A 12 14.91 -11.27 8.93
CA GLY A 12 15.34 -10.57 7.73
C GLY A 12 15.79 -11.53 6.63
N HIS A 13 16.64 -12.50 6.98
CA HIS A 13 17.12 -13.52 6.05
C HIS A 13 15.98 -14.43 5.59
N LEU A 14 15.12 -14.89 6.51
CA LEU A 14 13.97 -15.74 6.16
C LEU A 14 12.99 -15.02 5.22
N GLY A 15 12.70 -13.74 5.45
CA GLY A 15 11.81 -12.97 4.59
C GLY A 15 12.40 -12.73 3.19
N TRP A 16 13.72 -12.52 3.09
CA TRP A 16 14.42 -12.48 1.81
C TRP A 16 14.37 -13.84 1.09
N GLN A 17 14.61 -14.92 1.82
CA GLN A 17 14.52 -16.28 1.27
C GLN A 17 13.12 -16.60 0.75
N ASP A 18 12.04 -16.12 1.38
CA ASP A 18 10.67 -16.32 0.90
C ASP A 18 10.48 -15.84 -0.54
N ILE A 19 10.99 -14.65 -0.86
CA ILE A 19 10.92 -14.09 -2.20
C ILE A 19 11.78 -14.93 -3.15
N LYS A 20 13.03 -15.23 -2.76
CA LYS A 20 13.93 -16.02 -3.60
C LYS A 20 13.38 -17.42 -3.89
N GLN A 21 12.73 -18.06 -2.91
CA GLN A 21 12.10 -19.36 -3.07
C GLN A 21 10.87 -19.29 -3.97
N ARG A 22 10.01 -18.27 -3.79
CA ARG A 22 8.83 -18.02 -4.65
C ARG A 22 9.22 -17.89 -6.13
N TYR A 23 10.35 -17.24 -6.43
CA TYR A 23 10.81 -17.01 -7.79
C TYR A 23 11.98 -17.93 -8.23
N ARG A 24 12.29 -19.01 -7.49
CA ARG A 24 13.49 -19.84 -7.73
C ARG A 24 13.61 -20.41 -9.14
N ARG A 25 12.48 -20.73 -9.78
CA ARG A 25 12.41 -21.31 -11.13
C ARG A 25 11.95 -20.31 -12.20
N SER A 26 11.88 -19.02 -11.87
CA SER A 26 11.48 -17.98 -12.81
C SER A 26 12.69 -17.42 -13.53
N VAL A 27 12.60 -17.26 -14.86
CA VAL A 27 13.65 -16.66 -15.69
C VAL A 27 13.86 -15.18 -15.35
N ILE A 28 12.76 -14.45 -15.14
CA ILE A 28 12.76 -13.01 -14.84
C ILE A 28 12.96 -12.75 -13.34
N GLY A 29 12.70 -13.75 -12.49
CA GLY A 29 12.89 -13.65 -11.05
C GLY A 29 11.89 -12.68 -10.37
N PRO A 30 12.29 -12.01 -9.27
CA PRO A 30 11.44 -11.08 -8.50
C PRO A 30 10.91 -9.88 -9.29
N LEU A 31 11.50 -9.54 -10.44
CA LEU A 31 11.03 -8.43 -11.30
C LEU A 31 9.59 -8.64 -11.80
N TRP A 32 9.07 -9.86 -11.77
CA TRP A 32 7.64 -10.12 -12.02
C TRP A 32 6.71 -9.33 -11.08
N ILE A 33 7.12 -9.06 -9.84
CA ILE A 33 6.35 -8.24 -8.90
C ILE A 33 6.13 -6.85 -9.50
N THR A 34 7.22 -6.21 -9.94
CA THR A 34 7.23 -4.90 -10.58
C THR A 34 6.47 -4.89 -11.89
N ILE A 35 6.65 -5.91 -12.74
CA ILE A 35 5.94 -6.03 -14.04
C ILE A 35 4.43 -6.15 -13.82
N SER A 36 4.01 -6.96 -12.86
CA SER A 36 2.59 -7.11 -12.52
C SER A 36 2.00 -5.80 -12.04
N MET A 37 2.68 -5.11 -11.10
CA MET A 37 2.24 -3.80 -10.61
C MET A 37 2.16 -2.76 -11.73
N GLY A 38 3.19 -2.68 -12.58
CA GLY A 38 3.22 -1.76 -13.70
C GLY A 38 2.09 -2.03 -14.70
N THR A 39 1.85 -3.29 -15.04
CA THR A 39 0.76 -3.69 -15.94
C THR A 39 -0.61 -3.33 -15.35
N THR A 40 -0.86 -3.63 -14.08
CA THR A 40 -2.13 -3.31 -13.42
C THR A 40 -2.33 -1.79 -13.31
N ALA A 41 -1.31 -1.05 -12.86
CA ALA A 41 -1.38 0.40 -12.74
C ALA A 41 -1.61 1.08 -14.09
N LEU A 42 -0.94 0.62 -15.15
CA LEU A 42 -1.12 1.13 -16.50
C LEU A 42 -2.53 0.84 -17.03
N ALA A 43 -3.02 -0.40 -16.88
CA ALA A 43 -4.35 -0.78 -17.34
C ALA A 43 -5.46 0.03 -16.63
N LEU A 44 -5.38 0.16 -15.31
CA LEU A 44 -6.34 0.94 -14.53
C LEU A 44 -6.21 2.44 -14.81
N GLY A 45 -4.97 2.93 -14.92
CA GLY A 45 -4.70 4.33 -15.27
C GLY A 45 -5.30 4.71 -16.62
N LEU A 46 -5.11 3.88 -17.65
CA LEU A 46 -5.72 4.09 -18.98
C LEU A 46 -7.25 4.01 -18.93
N LEU A 47 -7.80 2.96 -18.31
CA LEU A 47 -9.24 2.74 -18.23
C LEU A 47 -9.95 3.89 -17.50
N TYR A 48 -9.51 4.24 -16.29
CA TYR A 48 -10.21 5.23 -15.50
C TYR A 48 -9.89 6.68 -15.90
N SER A 49 -8.71 6.96 -16.46
CA SER A 49 -8.47 8.30 -17.05
C SER A 49 -9.46 8.59 -18.18
N THR A 50 -9.70 7.62 -19.06
CA THR A 50 -10.68 7.76 -20.15
C THR A 50 -12.12 7.84 -19.63
N LEU A 51 -12.51 7.02 -18.66
CA LEU A 51 -13.86 7.05 -18.07
C LEU A 51 -14.15 8.35 -17.29
N LEU A 52 -13.16 8.89 -16.58
CA LEU A 52 -13.32 10.07 -15.73
C LEU A 52 -12.98 11.39 -16.46
N GLY A 53 -12.61 11.32 -17.74
CA GLY A 53 -12.19 12.49 -18.53
C GLY A 53 -10.94 13.17 -17.96
N GLN A 54 -10.04 12.41 -17.35
CA GLN A 54 -8.81 12.90 -16.72
C GLN A 54 -7.62 12.68 -17.65
N GLN A 55 -6.63 13.57 -17.61
CA GLN A 55 -5.39 13.36 -18.34
C GLN A 55 -4.58 12.21 -17.73
N ILE A 56 -4.07 11.30 -18.57
CA ILE A 56 -3.27 10.16 -18.11
C ILE A 56 -2.02 10.60 -17.33
N SER A 57 -1.39 11.69 -17.74
CA SER A 57 -0.22 12.26 -17.07
C SER A 57 -0.48 12.68 -15.63
N THR A 58 -1.70 13.12 -15.32
CA THR A 58 -2.12 13.45 -13.97
C THR A 58 -2.55 12.19 -13.22
N TYR A 59 -3.37 11.36 -13.86
CA TYR A 59 -4.10 10.29 -13.19
C TYR A 59 -3.27 9.02 -12.95
N LEU A 60 -2.39 8.65 -13.89
CA LEU A 60 -1.57 7.44 -13.77
C LEU A 60 -0.60 7.48 -12.56
N PRO A 61 0.11 8.60 -12.27
CA PRO A 61 0.91 8.71 -11.04
C PRO A 61 0.10 8.49 -9.76
N TYR A 62 -1.10 9.06 -9.68
CA TYR A 62 -1.95 8.94 -8.51
C TYR A 62 -2.41 7.51 -8.25
N VAL A 63 -2.94 6.85 -9.27
CA VAL A 63 -3.38 5.46 -9.14
C VAL A 63 -2.19 4.56 -8.86
N THR A 64 -1.04 4.79 -9.50
CA THR A 64 0.17 3.99 -9.27
C THR A 64 0.60 4.06 -7.81
N VAL A 65 0.78 5.25 -7.25
CA VAL A 65 1.21 5.40 -5.84
C VAL A 65 0.14 4.83 -4.90
N GLY A 66 -1.14 5.14 -5.15
CA GLY A 66 -2.26 4.58 -4.38
C GLY A 66 -2.27 3.06 -4.37
N PHE A 67 -2.05 2.42 -5.52
CA PHE A 67 -1.99 0.96 -5.65
C PHE A 67 -0.78 0.35 -4.94
N ILE A 68 0.39 0.97 -5.01
CA ILE A 68 1.59 0.47 -4.34
C ILE A 68 1.36 0.41 -2.82
N VAL A 69 0.85 1.51 -2.25
CA VAL A 69 0.57 1.61 -0.81
C VAL A 69 -0.56 0.68 -0.40
N TRP A 70 -1.64 0.64 -1.19
CA TRP A 70 -2.76 -0.26 -0.95
C TRP A 70 -2.34 -1.73 -0.95
N ASN A 71 -1.53 -2.17 -1.92
CA ASN A 71 -1.10 -3.56 -1.99
C ASN A 71 -0.24 -3.97 -0.77
N PHE A 72 0.54 -3.04 -0.23
CA PHE A 72 1.25 -3.30 1.02
C PHE A 72 0.29 -3.49 2.20
N ILE A 73 -0.69 -2.60 2.37
CA ILE A 73 -1.71 -2.71 3.42
C ILE A 73 -2.52 -4.00 3.26
N LEU A 74 -2.98 -4.27 2.04
CA LEU A 74 -3.71 -5.48 1.69
C LEU A 74 -2.91 -6.72 2.03
N GLY A 75 -1.64 -6.80 1.63
CA GLY A 75 -0.74 -7.92 1.91
C GLY A 75 -0.51 -8.13 3.39
N VAL A 76 -0.29 -7.06 4.16
CA VAL A 76 -0.12 -7.13 5.63
C VAL A 76 -1.37 -7.66 6.32
N VAL A 77 -2.55 -7.15 5.96
CA VAL A 77 -3.81 -7.54 6.61
C VAL A 77 -4.19 -8.98 6.25
N THR A 78 -4.13 -9.33 4.96
CA THR A 78 -4.50 -10.67 4.48
C THR A 78 -3.51 -11.74 4.93
N GLU A 79 -2.22 -11.61 4.61
CA GLU A 79 -1.21 -12.58 5.04
C GLU A 79 -1.00 -12.57 6.57
N GLY A 80 -1.31 -11.46 7.24
CA GLY A 80 -1.36 -11.36 8.70
C GLY A 80 -2.39 -12.29 9.33
N THR A 81 -3.57 -12.45 8.72
CA THR A 81 -4.59 -13.37 9.24
C THR A 81 -4.15 -14.84 9.17
N GLU A 82 -3.27 -15.20 8.23
CA GLU A 82 -2.82 -16.58 8.02
C GLU A 82 -1.45 -16.89 8.62
N VAL A 83 -0.72 -15.89 9.11
CA VAL A 83 0.71 -15.99 9.44
C VAL A 83 1.03 -17.14 10.39
N PHE A 84 0.23 -17.38 11.42
CA PHE A 84 0.45 -18.47 12.38
C PHE A 84 -0.08 -19.82 11.89
N ILE A 85 -1.12 -19.82 11.05
CA ILE A 85 -1.69 -21.03 10.47
C ILE A 85 -0.68 -21.66 9.50
N VAL A 86 -0.13 -20.86 8.60
CA VAL A 86 0.85 -21.32 7.61
C VAL A 86 2.17 -21.73 8.27
N ASN A 87 2.56 -21.08 9.37
CA ASN A 87 3.80 -21.38 10.10
C ASN A 87 3.61 -22.39 11.25
N GLU A 88 2.44 -23.02 11.40
CA GLU A 88 2.12 -23.91 12.54
C GLU A 88 3.18 -25.00 12.75
N GLY A 89 3.63 -25.64 11.66
CA GLY A 89 4.67 -26.67 11.71
C GLY A 89 5.99 -26.13 12.27
N VAL A 90 6.41 -24.94 11.85
CA VAL A 90 7.67 -24.32 12.31
C VAL A 90 7.56 -23.92 13.78
N ILE A 91 6.42 -23.31 14.17
CA ILE A 91 6.16 -22.84 15.53
C ILE A 91 6.18 -23.99 16.54
N LYS A 92 5.63 -25.16 16.17
CA LYS A 92 5.59 -26.33 17.07
C LYS A 92 6.95 -27.02 17.26
N HIS A 93 7.89 -26.85 16.34
CA HIS A 93 9.17 -27.58 16.35
C HIS A 93 10.40 -26.72 16.69
N LEU A 94 10.30 -25.39 16.58
CA LEU A 94 11.40 -24.48 16.85
C LEU A 94 11.04 -23.53 18.00
N PRO A 95 11.92 -23.38 19.02
CA PRO A 95 11.68 -22.51 20.17
C PRO A 95 11.95 -21.03 19.82
N ALA A 96 11.32 -20.51 18.77
CA ALA A 96 11.40 -19.11 18.38
C ALA A 96 10.18 -18.33 18.86
N PRO A 97 10.31 -17.05 19.25
CA PRO A 97 9.15 -16.23 19.58
C PRO A 97 8.20 -16.12 18.38
N VAL A 98 6.90 -16.32 18.60
CA VAL A 98 5.90 -16.30 17.51
C VAL A 98 5.93 -14.98 16.71
N THR A 99 6.28 -13.86 17.35
CA THR A 99 6.45 -12.56 16.70
C THR A 99 7.49 -12.56 15.56
N VAL A 100 8.47 -13.47 15.56
CA VAL A 100 9.47 -13.62 14.48
C VAL A 100 8.79 -13.92 13.15
N HIS A 101 7.72 -14.72 13.15
CA HIS A 101 6.96 -15.04 11.93
C HIS A 101 6.20 -13.83 11.38
N VAL A 102 5.68 -12.99 12.28
CA VAL A 102 5.03 -11.73 11.89
C VAL A 102 6.06 -10.75 11.31
N LEU A 103 7.21 -10.56 11.97
CA LEU A 103 8.26 -9.67 11.47
C LEU A 103 8.83 -10.15 10.13
N ARG A 104 9.00 -11.47 9.94
CA ARG A 104 9.37 -12.07 8.65
C ARG A 104 8.35 -11.73 7.55
N MET A 105 7.05 -11.88 7.86
CA MET A 105 5.98 -11.57 6.91
C MET A 105 5.95 -10.08 6.57
N VAL A 106 5.96 -9.20 7.57
CA VAL A 106 5.95 -7.74 7.36
C VAL A 106 7.19 -7.31 6.57
N TRP A 107 8.37 -7.88 6.87
CA TRP A 107 9.59 -7.62 6.10
C TRP A 107 9.45 -8.05 4.64
N ARG A 108 8.86 -9.22 4.36
CA ARG A 108 8.55 -9.65 3.00
C ARG A 108 7.62 -8.68 2.28
N GLN A 109 6.60 -8.15 2.96
CA GLN A 109 5.71 -7.12 2.40
C GLN A 109 6.46 -5.81 2.10
N VAL A 110 7.39 -5.40 2.98
CA VAL A 110 8.27 -4.24 2.73
C VAL A 110 9.13 -4.47 1.49
N LEU A 111 9.69 -5.67 1.32
CA LEU A 111 10.46 -6.01 0.13
C LEU A 111 9.59 -5.94 -1.15
N PHE A 112 8.34 -6.41 -1.12
CA PHE A 112 7.41 -6.25 -2.24
C PHE A 112 7.13 -4.78 -2.54
N LEU A 113 6.91 -3.95 -1.52
CA LEU A 113 6.75 -2.52 -1.67
C LEU A 113 7.98 -1.88 -2.33
N VAL A 114 9.19 -2.20 -1.85
CA VAL A 114 10.45 -1.68 -2.41
C VAL A 114 10.62 -2.07 -3.88
N HIS A 115 10.28 -3.31 -4.27
CA HIS A 115 10.29 -3.71 -5.68
C HIS A 115 9.26 -2.93 -6.51
N ASN A 116 8.10 -2.62 -5.92
CA ASN A 116 7.06 -1.84 -6.58
C ASN A 116 7.38 -0.35 -6.66
N LEU A 117 8.24 0.19 -5.79
CA LEU A 117 8.75 1.56 -5.92
C LEU A 117 9.55 1.77 -7.21
N LEU A 118 10.04 0.72 -7.87
CA LEU A 118 10.59 0.82 -9.23
C LEU A 118 9.55 1.32 -10.24
N VAL A 119 8.29 0.89 -10.13
CA VAL A 119 7.20 1.40 -10.98
C VAL A 119 6.98 2.88 -10.71
N TYR A 120 6.97 3.28 -9.44
CA TYR A 120 6.89 4.70 -9.06
C TYR A 120 8.05 5.51 -9.67
N ALA A 121 9.29 5.01 -9.59
CA ALA A 121 10.45 5.68 -10.17
C ALA A 121 10.35 5.83 -11.70
N ILE A 122 9.83 4.82 -12.40
CA ILE A 122 9.57 4.87 -13.85
C ILE A 122 8.50 5.91 -14.17
N VAL A 123 7.38 5.90 -13.43
CA VAL A 123 6.28 6.85 -13.61
C VAL A 123 6.75 8.28 -13.35
N LEU A 124 7.56 8.49 -12.30
CA LEU A 124 8.22 9.77 -12.07
C LEU A 124 9.07 10.13 -13.30
N ALA A 125 10.02 9.30 -13.72
CA ALA A 125 10.90 9.59 -14.86
C ALA A 125 10.16 9.95 -16.16
N VAL A 126 9.00 9.33 -16.42
CA VAL A 126 8.19 9.59 -17.62
C VAL A 126 7.37 10.90 -17.51
N PHE A 127 6.80 11.20 -16.34
CA PHE A 127 5.86 12.32 -16.16
C PHE A 127 6.46 13.54 -15.44
N PHE A 128 7.77 13.55 -15.19
CA PHE A 128 8.50 14.61 -14.47
C PHE A 128 9.15 15.74 -15.30
N PRO A 129 8.91 15.97 -16.61
CA PRO A 129 9.72 16.95 -17.33
C PRO A 129 9.58 18.41 -16.85
N THR A 130 8.60 18.77 -16.00
CA THR A 130 8.55 20.12 -15.39
C THR A 130 8.36 20.11 -13.87
N LEU A 131 9.40 20.58 -13.17
CA LEU A 131 9.49 20.79 -11.71
C LEU A 131 8.71 22.02 -11.19
N ALA A 132 8.02 22.75 -12.07
CA ALA A 132 7.59 24.11 -11.79
C ALA A 132 6.22 24.22 -11.09
N SER A 133 5.39 23.17 -11.10
CA SER A 133 4.02 23.23 -10.55
C SER A 133 3.77 22.17 -9.47
N PRO A 134 3.11 22.53 -8.35
CA PRO A 134 2.59 21.57 -7.38
C PRO A 134 1.56 20.65 -8.04
N TYR A 135 1.59 19.36 -7.68
CA TYR A 135 0.61 18.39 -8.16
C TYR A 135 -0.80 18.76 -7.66
N ARG A 136 -1.73 18.99 -8.58
CA ARG A 136 -3.15 19.28 -8.27
C ARG A 136 -4.05 18.52 -9.22
N MET A 137 -4.99 17.73 -8.68
CA MET A 137 -6.02 17.08 -9.51
C MET A 137 -7.19 18.00 -9.89
N GLU A 138 -7.12 19.28 -9.50
CA GLU A 138 -8.20 20.23 -9.60
C GLU A 138 -7.81 21.38 -10.53
N GLY A 139 -8.46 21.43 -11.71
CA GLY A 139 -8.21 22.41 -12.79
C GLY A 139 -7.95 21.76 -14.15
N ASP A 140 -8.17 22.50 -15.24
CA ASP A 140 -7.87 22.07 -16.63
C ASP A 140 -6.38 22.06 -16.98
N THR A 141 -5.52 22.49 -16.05
CA THR A 141 -4.06 22.53 -16.25
C THR A 141 -3.44 21.16 -16.05
N VAL A 142 -2.55 20.77 -16.96
CA VAL A 142 -1.73 19.54 -16.90
C VAL A 142 -0.93 19.51 -15.60
N ALA A 143 -1.41 18.81 -14.58
CA ALA A 143 -0.72 18.68 -13.31
C ALA A 143 0.27 17.52 -13.36
N GLN A 144 1.55 17.86 -13.39
CA GLN A 144 2.63 16.89 -13.36
C GLN A 144 3.00 16.59 -11.90
N PRO A 145 3.35 15.34 -11.56
CA PRO A 145 3.88 15.01 -10.23
C PRO A 145 5.20 15.78 -10.01
N GLY A 146 5.21 16.66 -9.01
CA GLY A 146 6.40 17.44 -8.63
C GLY A 146 7.11 16.81 -7.44
N LEU A 147 8.45 16.76 -7.46
CA LEU A 147 9.23 16.37 -6.29
C LEU A 147 9.37 17.61 -5.41
N SER A 148 8.53 17.70 -4.39
CA SER A 148 8.71 18.68 -3.31
C SER A 148 9.59 18.07 -2.22
N TRP A 149 10.22 18.91 -1.40
CA TRP A 149 10.85 18.49 -0.13
C TRP A 149 9.90 17.69 0.77
N LEU A 150 8.59 17.80 0.52
CA LEU A 150 7.54 16.99 1.13
C LEU A 150 7.75 15.48 0.96
N VAL A 151 8.44 15.00 -0.08
CA VAL A 151 8.74 13.56 -0.25
C VAL A 151 9.46 12.97 0.98
N LEU A 152 10.22 13.78 1.73
CA LEU A 152 10.86 13.34 2.97
C LEU A 152 9.86 12.93 4.05
N LEU A 153 8.63 13.47 4.04
CA LEU A 153 7.53 13.06 4.93
C LEU A 153 7.02 11.64 4.63
N ALA A 154 7.30 11.10 3.44
CA ALA A 154 6.98 9.71 3.15
C ALA A 154 7.74 8.74 4.08
N ILE A 155 8.95 9.09 4.53
CA ILE A 155 9.77 8.24 5.41
C ILE A 155 9.10 8.02 6.78
N PRO A 156 8.76 9.06 7.56
CA PRO A 156 8.04 8.89 8.82
C PRO A 156 6.64 8.29 8.62
N ALA A 157 5.97 8.61 7.51
CA ALA A 157 4.67 7.99 7.19
C ALA A 157 4.80 6.48 6.98
N PHE A 158 5.77 6.02 6.19
CA PHE A 158 6.04 4.59 6.03
C PHE A 158 6.40 3.91 7.34
N ALA A 159 7.22 4.55 8.18
CA ALA A 159 7.55 4.02 9.50
C ALA A 159 6.30 3.85 10.37
N LEU A 160 5.37 4.82 10.35
CA LEU A 160 4.11 4.72 11.06
C LEU A 160 3.25 3.56 10.55
N VAL A 161 3.10 3.42 9.22
CA VAL A 161 2.35 2.29 8.62
C VAL A 161 3.03 0.96 8.97
N MET A 162 4.36 0.88 8.99
CA MET A 162 5.09 -0.34 9.36
C MET A 162 4.90 -0.73 10.82
N VAL A 163 4.92 0.24 11.75
CA VAL A 163 4.62 -0.03 13.16
C VAL A 163 3.19 -0.55 13.31
N ASN A 164 2.26 0.03 12.56
CA ASN A 164 0.87 -0.43 12.56
C ASN A 164 0.70 -1.83 11.98
N ALA A 165 1.43 -2.14 10.91
CA ALA A 165 1.40 -3.44 10.25
C ALA A 165 1.70 -4.60 11.22
N VAL A 166 2.66 -4.43 12.13
CA VAL A 166 3.09 -5.48 13.05
C VAL A 166 1.99 -5.83 14.06
N TRP A 167 1.37 -4.83 14.71
CA TRP A 167 0.36 -5.11 15.73
C TRP A 167 -0.95 -5.58 15.11
N VAL A 168 -1.34 -5.04 13.94
CA VAL A 168 -2.52 -5.48 13.19
C VAL A 168 -2.37 -6.94 12.77
N ALA A 169 -1.21 -7.33 12.23
CA ALA A 169 -0.94 -8.71 11.84
C ALA A 169 -0.89 -9.65 13.06
N LEU A 170 -0.36 -9.20 14.21
CA LEU A 170 -0.40 -9.98 15.45
C LEU A 170 -1.85 -10.20 15.91
N LEU A 171 -2.67 -9.14 15.92
CA LEU A 171 -4.05 -9.20 16.36
C LEU A 171 -4.86 -10.17 15.49
N PHE A 172 -4.90 -9.95 14.18
CA PHE A 172 -5.66 -10.80 13.28
C PHE A 172 -5.10 -12.21 13.22
N GLY A 173 -3.77 -12.37 13.22
CA GLY A 173 -3.14 -13.69 13.26
C GLY A 173 -3.57 -14.49 14.49
N ILE A 174 -3.55 -13.89 15.69
CA ILE A 174 -3.98 -14.59 16.93
C ILE A 174 -5.46 -14.97 16.84
N ILE A 175 -6.34 -14.04 16.44
CA ILE A 175 -7.78 -14.32 16.35
C ILE A 175 -8.04 -15.45 15.36
N SER A 176 -7.38 -15.45 14.21
CA SER A 176 -7.52 -16.50 13.19
C SER A 176 -7.06 -17.88 13.65
N THR A 177 -6.08 -17.97 14.58
CA THR A 177 -5.70 -19.29 15.15
C THR A 177 -6.83 -19.90 15.97
N ARG A 178 -7.69 -19.06 16.58
CA ARG A 178 -8.86 -19.50 17.33
C ARG A 178 -10.08 -19.73 16.44
N PHE A 179 -10.29 -18.85 15.47
CA PHE A 179 -11.45 -18.84 14.57
C PHE A 179 -11.00 -18.89 13.11
N ARG A 180 -11.13 -20.06 12.48
CA ARG A 180 -10.67 -20.28 11.10
C ARG A 180 -11.50 -19.57 10.03
N ASP A 181 -12.64 -18.99 10.40
CA ASP A 181 -13.49 -18.22 9.49
C ASP A 181 -13.04 -16.75 9.35
N ILE A 182 -12.10 -16.30 10.20
CA ILE A 182 -11.62 -14.92 10.18
C ILE A 182 -10.84 -14.57 8.91
N PRO A 183 -9.90 -15.38 8.39
CA PRO A 183 -9.21 -15.06 7.15
C PRO A 183 -10.18 -14.81 5.97
N PRO A 184 -11.12 -15.72 5.63
CA PRO A 184 -12.10 -15.44 4.58
C PRO A 184 -12.90 -14.15 4.79
N VAL A 185 -13.37 -13.90 6.02
CA VAL A 185 -14.14 -12.69 6.36
C VAL A 185 -13.30 -11.41 6.15
N ILE A 186 -12.05 -11.40 6.62
CA ILE A 186 -11.15 -10.26 6.47
C ILE A 186 -10.79 -10.03 5.00
N HIS A 187 -10.59 -11.10 4.22
CA HIS A 187 -10.34 -11.00 2.78
C HIS A 187 -11.53 -10.36 2.02
N SER A 188 -12.76 -10.74 2.35
CA SER A 188 -13.95 -10.11 1.75
C SER A 188 -14.11 -8.66 2.23
N PHE A 189 -13.87 -8.39 3.51
CA PHE A 189 -14.00 -7.05 4.07
C PHE A 189 -12.99 -6.07 3.47
N ILE A 190 -11.71 -6.45 3.37
CA ILE A 190 -10.67 -5.58 2.81
C ILE A 190 -10.93 -5.28 1.32
N GLN A 191 -11.54 -6.22 0.58
CA GLN A 191 -11.98 -5.99 -0.80
C GLN A 191 -13.08 -4.92 -0.88
N LEU A 192 -14.01 -4.87 0.08
CA LEU A 192 -15.02 -3.79 0.14
C LEU A 192 -14.37 -2.45 0.50
N VAL A 193 -13.46 -2.45 1.48
CA VAL A 193 -12.72 -1.26 1.92
C VAL A 193 -11.91 -0.64 0.78
N PHE A 194 -11.39 -1.45 -0.16
CA PHE A 194 -10.73 -0.94 -1.37
C PHE A 194 -11.60 0.07 -2.12
N PHE A 195 -12.87 -0.25 -2.34
CA PHE A 195 -13.78 0.62 -3.08
C PHE A 195 -14.18 1.87 -2.28
N MET A 196 -14.24 1.75 -0.95
CA MET A 196 -14.50 2.87 -0.04
C MET A 196 -13.29 3.81 0.12
N THR A 197 -12.09 3.34 -0.21
CA THR A 197 -10.86 4.14 -0.13
C THR A 197 -10.62 4.84 -1.48
N PRO A 198 -10.32 6.14 -1.51
CA PRO A 198 -10.06 6.88 -2.74
C PRO A 198 -8.71 6.50 -3.35
N ILE A 199 -8.57 5.28 -3.87
CA ILE A 199 -7.37 4.75 -4.53
C ILE A 199 -7.44 4.99 -6.03
N VAL A 200 -8.57 4.59 -6.62
CA VAL A 200 -8.88 4.74 -8.05
C VAL A 200 -9.63 6.05 -8.29
N TRP A 201 -10.38 6.53 -7.33
CA TRP A 201 -11.10 7.80 -7.43
C TRP A 201 -10.52 8.82 -6.45
N HIS A 202 -10.87 10.09 -6.64
CA HIS A 202 -10.50 11.18 -5.73
C HIS A 202 -11.75 11.99 -5.37
N VAL A 203 -11.70 12.70 -4.24
CA VAL A 203 -12.86 13.43 -3.68
C VAL A 203 -13.46 14.45 -4.66
N GLY A 204 -12.61 15.11 -5.45
CA GLY A 204 -13.05 16.07 -6.48
C GLY A 204 -13.99 15.47 -7.55
N VAL A 205 -13.78 14.21 -7.94
CA VAL A 205 -14.68 13.50 -8.87
C VAL A 205 -16.05 13.24 -8.22
N LEU A 206 -16.06 12.93 -6.93
CA LEU A 206 -17.28 12.69 -6.18
C LEU A 206 -18.17 13.93 -6.09
N ASN A 207 -17.56 15.10 -5.89
CA ASN A 207 -18.26 16.37 -5.86
C ASN A 207 -18.84 16.75 -7.24
N LYS A 208 -18.11 16.46 -8.33
CA LYS A 208 -18.60 16.64 -9.71
C LYS A 208 -19.83 15.79 -10.00
N PHE A 209 -19.84 14.51 -9.59
CA PHE A 209 -20.99 13.63 -9.83
C PHE A 209 -22.19 13.88 -8.91
N THR A 210 -21.99 14.55 -7.77
CA THR A 210 -23.04 14.78 -6.76
C THR A 210 -23.53 16.24 -6.74
N ASN A 211 -23.17 17.08 -7.73
CA ASN A 211 -23.59 18.48 -7.83
C ASN A 211 -23.37 19.31 -6.53
N GLY A 212 -22.29 19.03 -5.78
CA GLY A 212 -22.00 19.74 -4.52
C GLY A 212 -22.59 19.11 -3.23
N ASP A 213 -23.52 18.15 -3.33
CA ASP A 213 -24.10 17.43 -2.17
C ASP A 213 -23.23 16.24 -1.70
N GLY A 214 -21.93 16.24 -2.04
CA GLY A 214 -21.00 15.14 -1.78
C GLY A 214 -20.60 14.95 -0.32
N GLY A 215 -20.98 15.87 0.59
CA GLY A 215 -20.45 15.95 1.96
C GLY A 215 -20.46 14.64 2.73
N TRP A 216 -21.59 13.92 2.74
CA TRP A 216 -21.71 12.63 3.44
C TRP A 216 -20.80 11.52 2.87
N LYS A 217 -20.50 11.54 1.57
CA LYS A 217 -19.61 10.55 0.94
C LYS A 217 -18.14 10.86 1.23
N VAL A 218 -17.79 12.14 1.36
CA VAL A 218 -16.47 12.57 1.86
C VAL A 218 -16.29 12.14 3.31
N LEU A 219 -17.31 12.34 4.14
CA LEU A 219 -17.35 11.86 5.53
C LEU A 219 -17.18 10.34 5.65
N ILE A 220 -17.80 9.54 4.75
CA ILE A 220 -17.61 8.08 4.74
C ILE A 220 -16.16 7.70 4.41
N ALA A 221 -15.52 8.42 3.48
CA ALA A 221 -14.11 8.20 3.15
C ALA A 221 -13.19 8.62 4.30
N GLU A 222 -13.48 9.73 4.96
CA GLU A 222 -12.74 10.23 6.12
C GLU A 222 -12.95 9.38 7.38
N PHE A 223 -14.06 8.65 7.50
CA PHE A 223 -14.23 7.72 8.63
C PHE A 223 -13.36 6.47 8.50
N ASN A 224 -12.79 6.21 7.32
CA ASN A 224 -11.97 5.04 7.06
C ASN A 224 -10.51 5.25 7.50
N PRO A 225 -10.01 4.59 8.57
CA PRO A 225 -8.63 4.77 9.04
C PRO A 225 -7.59 4.38 7.97
N ILE A 226 -7.92 3.43 7.08
CA ILE A 226 -7.01 3.00 6.02
C ILE A 226 -6.82 4.11 4.97
N TYR A 227 -7.82 4.97 4.78
CA TYR A 227 -7.66 6.14 3.92
C TYR A 227 -6.58 7.08 4.46
N HIS A 228 -6.57 7.38 5.76
CA HIS A 228 -5.53 8.22 6.36
C HIS A 228 -4.14 7.61 6.22
N PHE A 229 -3.98 6.30 6.50
CA PHE A 229 -2.70 5.60 6.30
C PHE A 229 -2.21 5.62 4.85
N LEU A 230 -3.13 5.57 3.89
CA LEU A 230 -2.80 5.67 2.48
C LEU A 230 -2.37 7.10 2.11
N GLU A 231 -3.12 8.10 2.55
CA GLU A 231 -2.89 9.50 2.21
C GLU A 231 -1.57 10.03 2.80
N ILE A 232 -1.24 9.64 4.05
CA ILE A 232 0.03 10.06 4.66
C ILE A 232 1.27 9.57 3.91
N VAL A 233 1.13 8.54 3.09
CA VAL A 233 2.22 8.06 2.23
C VAL A 233 2.10 8.64 0.82
N ARG A 234 0.89 8.65 0.26
CA ARG A 234 0.65 9.03 -1.13
C ARG A 234 0.92 10.51 -1.39
N ALA A 235 0.36 11.41 -0.59
CA ALA A 235 0.46 12.85 -0.83
C ALA A 235 1.92 13.33 -0.93
N PRO A 236 2.83 12.97 -0.01
CA PRO A 236 4.26 13.27 -0.11
C PRO A 236 4.90 12.77 -1.39
N LEU A 237 4.63 11.53 -1.78
CA LEU A 237 5.21 10.90 -2.97
C LEU A 237 4.74 11.55 -4.27
N LEU A 238 3.58 12.19 -4.26
CA LEU A 238 3.05 12.98 -5.38
C LEU A 238 3.43 14.47 -5.31
N GLY A 239 4.07 14.92 -4.23
CA GLY A 239 4.39 16.33 -3.98
C GLY A 239 3.20 17.17 -3.53
N GLN A 240 2.12 16.55 -3.06
CA GLN A 240 0.95 17.23 -2.49
C GLN A 240 1.21 17.65 -1.05
N GLN A 241 0.59 18.75 -0.63
CA GLN A 241 0.51 19.10 0.79
C GLN A 241 -0.37 18.09 1.51
N GLN A 242 0.05 17.72 2.71
CA GLN A 242 -0.71 16.84 3.58
C GLN A 242 -1.48 17.66 4.60
N ASP A 243 -2.73 17.26 4.84
CA ASP A 243 -3.46 17.76 5.99
C ASP A 243 -3.05 17.00 7.25
N TRP A 244 -2.84 17.74 8.34
CA TRP A 244 -2.32 17.17 9.59
C TRP A 244 -3.32 16.24 10.28
N HIS A 245 -4.61 16.33 9.99
CA HIS A 245 -5.60 15.39 10.55
C HIS A 245 -5.36 13.96 10.09
N HIS A 246 -4.67 13.71 8.96
CA HIS A 246 -4.38 12.34 8.54
C HIS A 246 -3.35 11.63 9.44
N TRP A 247 -2.66 12.37 10.31
CA TRP A 247 -1.64 11.85 11.21
C TRP A 247 -2.18 11.46 12.60
N VAL A 248 -3.43 11.80 12.91
CA VAL A 248 -4.07 11.62 14.23
C VAL A 248 -5.21 10.62 14.12
#